data_AF-A0A143C2G1-F1
#
_entry.id   AF-A0A143C2G1-F1
#
_cell.length_a   1.000
_cell.length_b   1.000
_cell.length_c   1.000
_cell.angle_alpha   90.00
_cell.angle_beta   90.00
_cell.angle_gamma   90.00
#
_symmetry.space_group_name_H-M   'P 1'
#
loop_
_entity.id
_entity.type
_entity.pdbx_description
1 polymer ?
#
loop_
_entity_poly.entity_id
_entity_poly.type
_entity_poly.pdbx_seq_one_letter_code
_entity_poly.pdbx_strand_id
1 'polypeptide(L)'
;MPLLETLEDSFTGTLDLTKWPNSYGDPTATGGRGRIPCTVGGFAGLRSATAYTLADSHFLLRAYPPPALGAVSTAALSVLVLTGTGGTDAGFIIDTAQGAMGLYLREGYADGGALFPPYDPVAHAWLRLQDAGGTLLWEASPDSSNWTVLRSAPTPAWAADTNLSLLLESTRTDGSNNVAEIDNVNLPTSLVLLGAARTAAAARPVTGQKSVPLGATRSTSLARPLTAAHIVQLGTARTRGRAGTITRLPRPARTLAPSASGPALTPSTTGPQLAATSTTGG
;
A
#
# COMPACT_ATOMS: atom_id res chain seq x y z
N MET A 1 -28.22 -20.33 9.36
CA MET A 1 -26.79 -20.51 9.06
C MET A 1 -26.17 -19.13 8.93
N PRO A 2 -25.00 -18.87 9.52
CA PRO A 2 -24.39 -17.55 9.42
C PRO A 2 -24.08 -17.23 7.96
N LEU A 3 -24.43 -16.02 7.55
CA LEU A 3 -24.04 -15.48 6.25
C LEU A 3 -22.52 -15.25 6.26
N LEU A 4 -21.85 -15.47 5.13
CA LEU A 4 -20.39 -15.29 5.05
C LEU A 4 -19.96 -13.86 5.44
N GLU A 5 -20.81 -12.86 5.15
CA GLU A 5 -20.57 -11.46 5.51
C GLU A 5 -20.49 -11.21 7.03
N THR A 6 -20.97 -12.15 7.85
CA THR A 6 -20.88 -12.06 9.32
C THR A 6 -19.52 -12.50 9.86
N LEU A 7 -18.64 -13.06 9.03
CA LEU A 7 -17.24 -13.32 9.38
C LEU A 7 -16.47 -11.99 9.36
N GLU A 8 -16.49 -11.28 10.47
CA GLU A 8 -15.79 -10.00 10.62
C GLU A 8 -14.44 -10.17 11.32
N ASP A 9 -13.37 -9.57 10.80
CA ASP A 9 -12.08 -9.55 11.51
C ASP A 9 -11.20 -8.33 11.17
N SER A 10 -10.74 -7.64 12.20
CA SER A 10 -9.79 -6.51 12.16
C SER A 10 -8.36 -6.95 12.45
N PHE A 11 -8.15 -8.20 12.87
CA PHE A 11 -6.86 -8.73 13.33
C PHE A 11 -6.19 -7.88 14.43
N THR A 12 -6.99 -7.16 15.24
CA THR A 12 -6.51 -6.38 16.37
C THR A 12 -6.30 -7.29 17.59
N GLY A 13 -5.19 -8.02 17.64
CA GLY A 13 -4.85 -8.89 18.75
C GLY A 13 -4.12 -10.15 18.32
N THR A 14 -4.21 -11.19 19.13
CA THR A 14 -3.82 -12.56 18.74
C THR A 14 -4.80 -13.11 17.72
N LEU A 15 -4.36 -14.09 16.92
CA LEU A 15 -5.24 -14.72 15.93
C LEU A 15 -6.47 -15.34 16.62
N ASP A 16 -7.66 -14.96 16.16
CA ASP A 16 -8.92 -15.48 16.68
C ASP A 16 -9.20 -16.88 16.12
N LEU A 17 -8.84 -17.90 16.90
CA LEU A 17 -9.04 -19.31 16.52
C LEU A 17 -10.51 -19.73 16.54
N THR A 18 -11.43 -18.92 17.05
CA THR A 18 -12.87 -19.21 16.92
C THR A 18 -13.37 -18.87 15.51
N LYS A 19 -12.80 -17.81 14.92
CA LYS A 19 -13.06 -17.40 13.53
C LYS A 19 -12.27 -18.22 12.53
N TRP A 20 -11.00 -18.50 12.84
CA TRP A 20 -10.02 -19.15 11.96
C TRP A 20 -9.52 -20.53 12.46
N PRO A 21 -10.40 -21.43 12.91
CA PRO A 21 -10.02 -22.70 13.54
C PRO A 21 -9.29 -23.66 12.61
N ASN A 22 -9.45 -23.51 11.30
CA ASN A 22 -8.93 -24.45 10.30
C ASN A 22 -7.61 -23.96 9.68
N SER A 23 -6.96 -22.96 10.28
CA SER A 23 -5.73 -22.35 9.78
C SER A 23 -4.53 -23.30 9.89
N TYR A 24 -3.53 -23.12 9.02
CA TYR A 24 -2.33 -23.96 8.93
C TYR A 24 -1.11 -23.17 8.44
N GLY A 25 0.09 -23.69 8.72
CA GLY A 25 1.35 -23.03 8.35
C GLY A 25 1.64 -21.77 9.18
N ASP A 26 1.20 -21.77 10.44
CA ASP A 26 1.49 -20.75 11.46
C ASP A 26 1.18 -19.28 11.10
N PRO A 27 -0.02 -18.97 10.56
CA PRO A 27 -0.43 -17.58 10.39
C PRO A 27 -0.63 -16.89 11.73
N THR A 28 -0.46 -15.58 11.74
CA THR A 28 -0.56 -14.76 12.95
C THR A 28 -1.43 -13.53 12.70
N ALA A 29 -1.94 -12.92 13.76
CA ALA A 29 -2.49 -11.56 13.71
C ALA A 29 -1.47 -10.62 14.36
N THR A 30 -1.04 -9.57 13.65
CA THR A 30 -0.05 -8.61 14.17
C THR A 30 -0.26 -7.25 13.53
N GLY A 31 -0.33 -6.20 14.35
CA GLY A 31 -0.43 -4.82 13.86
C GLY A 31 -1.73 -4.51 13.11
N GLY A 32 -2.83 -5.21 13.42
CA GLY A 32 -4.09 -5.08 12.71
C GLY A 32 -4.11 -5.77 11.35
N ARG A 33 -3.26 -6.79 11.15
CA ARG A 33 -3.22 -7.59 9.92
C ARG A 33 -3.10 -9.07 10.23
N GLY A 34 -3.84 -9.89 9.49
CA GLY A 34 -3.58 -11.32 9.38
C GLY A 34 -2.36 -11.52 8.50
N ARG A 35 -1.31 -12.16 9.01
CA ARG A 35 -0.06 -12.46 8.32
C ARG A 35 0.00 -13.95 8.02
N ILE A 36 0.17 -14.26 6.74
CA ILE A 36 0.21 -15.62 6.23
C ILE A 36 1.63 -15.88 5.70
N PRO A 37 2.39 -16.81 6.29
CA PRO A 37 3.73 -17.14 5.81
C PRO A 37 3.74 -17.61 4.35
N CYS A 38 4.60 -17.01 3.54
CA CYS A 38 4.78 -17.36 2.14
C CYS A 38 6.22 -17.85 1.94
N THR A 39 6.42 -19.16 2.04
CA THR A 39 7.73 -19.81 1.99
C THR A 39 7.89 -20.68 0.75
N VAL A 40 9.12 -20.77 0.23
CA VAL A 40 9.45 -21.59 -0.94
C VAL A 40 9.06 -23.06 -0.70
N GLY A 41 8.20 -23.58 -1.57
CA GLY A 41 7.73 -24.97 -1.53
C GLY A 41 6.70 -25.26 -0.42
N GLY A 42 6.20 -24.23 0.26
CA GLY A 42 5.24 -24.36 1.35
C GLY A 42 3.89 -23.70 1.06
N PHE A 43 2.92 -24.04 1.92
CA PHE A 43 1.60 -23.43 1.96
C PHE A 43 1.31 -23.04 3.41
N ALA A 44 0.73 -21.86 3.59
CA ALA A 44 0.12 -21.44 4.84
C ALA A 44 -1.19 -20.73 4.54
N GLY A 45 -2.16 -20.83 5.43
CA GLY A 45 -3.44 -20.20 5.23
C GLY A 45 -4.21 -19.89 6.51
N LEU A 46 -4.91 -18.76 6.48
CA LEU A 46 -6.01 -18.47 7.38
C LEU A 46 -7.26 -19.11 6.78
N ARG A 47 -7.86 -20.05 7.51
CA ARG A 47 -9.09 -20.71 7.07
C ARG A 47 -10.16 -20.63 8.14
N SER A 48 -11.31 -20.09 7.75
CA SER A 48 -12.42 -19.89 8.68
C SER A 48 -13.09 -21.21 9.07
N ALA A 49 -13.99 -21.14 10.04
CA ALA A 49 -14.91 -22.22 10.34
C ALA A 49 -15.73 -22.61 9.09
N THR A 50 -16.03 -23.90 8.96
CA THR A 50 -16.80 -24.46 7.84
C THR A 50 -18.29 -24.44 8.17
N ALA A 51 -18.88 -23.24 8.19
CA ALA A 51 -20.23 -23.03 8.74
C ALA A 51 -21.04 -21.94 8.02
N TYR A 52 -20.51 -21.35 6.96
CA TYR A 52 -21.11 -20.19 6.30
C TYR A 52 -21.92 -20.57 5.07
N THR A 53 -22.76 -19.63 4.61
CA THR A 53 -23.42 -19.65 3.30
C THR A 53 -23.06 -18.38 2.53
N LEU A 54 -22.95 -18.48 1.21
CA LEU A 54 -22.68 -17.36 0.31
C LEU A 54 -23.96 -16.81 -0.32
N ALA A 55 -25.05 -17.57 -0.30
CA ALA A 55 -26.35 -17.15 -0.83
C ALA A 55 -26.78 -15.79 -0.27
N ASP A 56 -27.04 -14.84 -1.18
CA ASP A 56 -27.35 -13.44 -0.89
C ASP A 56 -26.37 -12.79 0.13
N SER A 57 -25.10 -13.17 0.05
CA SER A 57 -24.05 -12.71 0.96
C SER A 57 -22.76 -12.40 0.20
N HIS A 58 -21.69 -12.09 0.93
CA HIS A 58 -20.41 -11.74 0.37
C HIS A 58 -19.26 -12.08 1.33
N PHE A 59 -18.04 -12.04 0.81
CA PHE A 59 -16.91 -11.58 1.61
C PHE A 59 -16.35 -10.31 0.96
N LEU A 60 -15.82 -9.40 1.77
CA LEU A 60 -14.92 -8.34 1.35
C LEU A 60 -13.70 -8.32 2.25
N LEU A 61 -12.56 -7.91 1.71
CA LEU A 61 -11.34 -7.71 2.48
C LEU A 61 -10.37 -6.80 1.75
N ARG A 62 -9.36 -6.32 2.47
CA ARG A 62 -8.18 -5.68 1.90
C ARG A 62 -7.05 -6.70 1.77
N ALA A 63 -6.53 -6.85 0.56
CA ALA A 63 -5.51 -7.84 0.25
C ALA A 63 -4.13 -7.19 0.11
N TYR A 64 -3.11 -7.83 0.67
CA TYR A 64 -1.70 -7.54 0.44
C TYR A 64 -1.00 -8.85 0.03
N PRO A 65 -1.05 -9.20 -1.27
CA PRO A 65 -0.36 -10.38 -1.78
C PRO A 65 1.14 -10.33 -1.47
N PRO A 66 1.82 -11.49 -1.37
CA PRO A 66 3.24 -11.52 -1.08
C PRO A 66 3.99 -10.85 -2.25
N PRO A 67 4.94 -9.93 -2.02
CA PRO A 67 5.75 -9.38 -3.11
C PRO A 67 6.58 -10.49 -3.75
N ALA A 68 6.84 -10.38 -5.06
CA ALA A 68 7.57 -11.42 -5.81
C ALA A 68 8.94 -11.74 -5.19
N LEU A 69 9.70 -10.70 -4.81
CA LEU A 69 11.05 -10.83 -4.20
C LEU A 69 11.97 -11.78 -4.99
N GLY A 70 12.04 -11.56 -6.30
CA GLY A 70 12.85 -12.38 -7.22
C GLY A 70 12.20 -13.70 -7.65
N ALA A 71 10.98 -14.01 -7.20
CA ALA A 71 10.18 -15.08 -7.77
C ALA A 71 9.88 -14.81 -9.25
N VAL A 72 10.04 -15.82 -10.09
CA VAL A 72 9.68 -15.77 -11.52
C VAL A 72 8.57 -16.76 -11.86
N SER A 73 8.28 -17.69 -10.95
CA SER A 73 7.31 -18.76 -11.16
C SER A 73 6.00 -18.49 -10.42
N THR A 74 6.05 -18.37 -9.09
CA THR A 74 4.85 -18.17 -8.27
C THR A 74 5.19 -17.42 -6.98
N ALA A 75 4.45 -16.35 -6.73
CA ALA A 75 4.33 -15.72 -5.42
C ALA A 75 2.87 -15.27 -5.24
N ALA A 76 2.05 -16.16 -4.69
CA ALA A 76 0.61 -16.07 -4.81
C ALA A 76 -0.12 -15.93 -3.47
N LEU A 77 -1.25 -15.23 -3.53
CA LEU A 77 -2.30 -15.20 -2.51
C LEU A 77 -3.60 -15.69 -3.15
N SER A 78 -4.17 -16.76 -2.60
CA SER A 78 -5.49 -17.29 -2.93
C SER A 78 -6.51 -16.78 -1.90
N VAL A 79 -7.63 -16.25 -2.37
CA VAL A 79 -8.77 -15.82 -1.56
C VAL A 79 -10.01 -16.53 -2.09
N LEU A 80 -10.42 -17.60 -1.42
CA LEU A 80 -11.36 -18.57 -1.96
C LEU A 80 -12.49 -18.87 -0.97
N VAL A 81 -13.73 -18.94 -1.45
CA VAL A 81 -14.83 -19.62 -0.77
C VAL A 81 -14.75 -21.10 -1.13
N LEU A 82 -14.44 -21.94 -0.15
CA LEU A 82 -14.34 -23.38 -0.31
C LEU A 82 -15.65 -24.07 0.06
N THR A 83 -16.04 -25.05 -0.75
CA THR A 83 -17.11 -25.99 -0.44
C THR A 83 -16.59 -27.24 0.29
N GLY A 84 -17.50 -28.14 0.67
CA GLY A 84 -17.14 -29.49 1.10
C GLY A 84 -16.68 -30.43 -0.04
N THR A 85 -16.83 -30.01 -1.30
CA THR A 85 -16.50 -30.80 -2.48
C THR A 85 -15.12 -30.40 -3.02
N GLY A 86 -14.20 -31.35 -3.11
CA GLY A 86 -12.86 -31.10 -3.63
C GLY A 86 -12.88 -30.58 -5.06
N GLY A 87 -12.15 -29.48 -5.31
CA GLY A 87 -12.10 -28.84 -6.63
C GLY A 87 -13.29 -27.94 -6.94
N THR A 88 -14.18 -27.68 -5.97
CA THR A 88 -15.30 -26.76 -6.11
C THR A 88 -15.13 -25.57 -5.16
N ASP A 89 -14.91 -24.39 -5.75
CA ASP A 89 -14.68 -23.13 -5.02
C ASP A 89 -14.86 -21.91 -5.94
N ALA A 90 -14.90 -20.72 -5.35
CA ALA A 90 -14.84 -19.47 -6.11
C ALA A 90 -14.01 -18.41 -5.40
N GLY A 91 -13.38 -17.52 -6.16
CA GLY A 91 -12.70 -16.36 -5.63
C GLY A 91 -11.57 -15.85 -6.51
N PHE A 92 -10.48 -15.43 -5.88
CA PHE A 92 -9.35 -14.76 -6.50
C PHE A 92 -8.06 -15.53 -6.26
N ILE A 93 -7.15 -15.53 -7.23
CA ILE A 93 -5.75 -15.87 -7.01
C ILE A 93 -4.91 -14.73 -7.60
N ILE A 94 -4.13 -14.06 -6.76
CA ILE A 94 -3.21 -13.01 -7.20
C ILE A 94 -1.80 -13.58 -7.18
N ASP A 95 -1.13 -13.63 -8.32
CA ASP A 95 0.27 -14.04 -8.43
C ASP A 95 1.13 -12.83 -8.82
N THR A 96 1.92 -12.33 -7.87
CA THR A 96 2.77 -11.15 -8.08
C THR A 96 4.02 -11.45 -8.88
N ALA A 97 4.44 -12.73 -8.95
CA ALA A 97 5.55 -13.14 -9.82
C ALA A 97 5.14 -13.07 -11.30
N GLN A 98 3.88 -13.39 -11.59
CA GLN A 98 3.31 -13.34 -12.94
C GLN A 98 2.64 -12.00 -13.28
N GLY A 99 2.40 -11.14 -12.29
CA GLY A 99 1.67 -9.88 -12.47
C GLY A 99 0.22 -10.10 -12.90
N ALA A 100 -0.38 -11.20 -12.49
CA ALA A 100 -1.70 -11.63 -12.93
C ALA A 100 -2.64 -11.90 -11.75
N MET A 101 -3.93 -11.70 -11.98
CA MET A 101 -4.98 -12.08 -11.05
C MET A 101 -5.98 -12.97 -11.75
N GLY A 102 -6.18 -14.20 -11.27
CA GLY A 102 -7.23 -15.10 -11.72
C GLY A 102 -8.52 -14.88 -10.94
N LEU A 103 -9.64 -14.85 -11.67
CA LEU A 103 -11.00 -14.81 -11.14
C LEU A 103 -11.64 -16.17 -11.42
N TYR A 104 -11.90 -16.95 -10.38
CA TYR A 104 -12.25 -18.37 -10.50
C TYR A 104 -13.64 -18.67 -9.95
N LEU A 105 -14.34 -19.56 -10.66
CA LEU A 105 -15.51 -20.35 -10.26
C LEU A 105 -15.26 -21.78 -10.71
N ARG A 106 -14.57 -22.55 -9.88
CA ARG A 106 -14.12 -23.91 -10.21
C ARG A 106 -15.17 -24.95 -9.85
N GLU A 107 -15.30 -25.94 -10.71
CA GLU A 107 -15.99 -27.20 -10.44
C GLU A 107 -15.11 -28.33 -10.96
N GLY A 108 -14.86 -29.35 -10.13
CA GLY A 108 -13.97 -30.45 -10.52
C GLY A 108 -12.56 -29.99 -10.92
N TYR A 109 -12.02 -28.97 -10.22
CA TYR A 109 -10.70 -28.37 -10.44
C TYR A 109 -10.54 -27.55 -11.71
N ALA A 110 -11.61 -27.30 -12.47
CA ALA A 110 -11.56 -26.52 -13.69
C ALA A 110 -12.59 -25.39 -13.70
N ASP A 111 -12.28 -24.32 -14.42
CA ASP A 111 -13.20 -23.22 -14.68
C ASP A 111 -13.01 -22.76 -16.13
N GLY A 112 -13.93 -23.15 -17.01
CA GLY A 112 -13.89 -22.76 -18.42
C GLY A 112 -14.18 -21.27 -18.67
N GLY A 113 -14.70 -20.57 -17.67
CA GLY A 113 -15.00 -19.13 -17.72
C GLY A 113 -14.02 -18.26 -16.93
N ALA A 114 -12.90 -18.81 -16.46
CA ALA A 114 -11.92 -18.06 -15.69
C ALA A 114 -11.39 -16.86 -16.48
N LEU A 115 -11.23 -15.72 -15.78
CA LEU A 115 -10.64 -14.51 -16.35
C LEU A 115 -9.33 -14.19 -15.64
N PHE A 116 -8.39 -13.60 -16.39
CA PHE A 116 -7.04 -13.30 -15.91
C PHE A 116 -6.64 -11.84 -16.19
N PRO A 117 -7.34 -10.86 -15.58
CA PRO A 117 -6.91 -9.47 -15.69
C PRO A 117 -5.47 -9.27 -15.19
N PRO A 118 -4.70 -8.33 -15.78
CA PRO A 118 -3.44 -7.89 -15.20
C PRO A 118 -3.63 -7.41 -13.77
N TYR A 119 -2.72 -7.77 -12.87
CA TYR A 119 -2.82 -7.34 -11.47
C TYR A 119 -2.32 -5.90 -11.31
N ASP A 120 -3.19 -5.04 -10.77
CA ASP A 120 -2.84 -3.69 -10.31
C ASP A 120 -3.02 -3.62 -8.77
N PRO A 121 -1.94 -3.42 -7.99
CA PRO A 121 -2.02 -3.43 -6.53
C PRO A 121 -2.79 -2.24 -5.94
N VAL A 122 -3.01 -1.16 -6.70
CA VAL A 122 -3.81 -0.02 -6.27
C VAL A 122 -5.27 -0.28 -6.61
N ALA A 123 -5.59 -0.64 -7.86
CA ALA A 123 -6.96 -0.89 -8.28
C ALA A 123 -7.59 -2.13 -7.60
N HIS A 124 -6.76 -3.12 -7.24
CA HIS A 124 -7.17 -4.38 -6.61
C HIS A 124 -6.79 -4.45 -5.12
N ALA A 125 -6.69 -3.31 -4.45
CA ALA A 125 -6.36 -3.27 -3.01
C ALA A 125 -7.45 -3.94 -2.16
N TRP A 126 -8.71 -3.79 -2.56
CA TRP A 126 -9.86 -4.45 -1.95
C TRP A 126 -10.50 -5.41 -2.93
N LEU A 127 -10.91 -6.56 -2.42
CA LEU A 127 -11.57 -7.61 -3.18
C LEU A 127 -12.91 -7.93 -2.54
N ARG A 128 -13.93 -8.21 -3.36
CA ARG A 128 -15.23 -8.69 -2.90
C ARG A 128 -15.76 -9.76 -3.84
N LEU A 129 -16.23 -10.85 -3.27
CA LEU A 129 -17.07 -11.83 -3.97
C LEU A 129 -18.47 -11.73 -3.38
N GLN A 130 -19.47 -11.45 -4.21
CA GLN A 130 -20.84 -11.21 -3.76
C GLN A 130 -21.84 -12.01 -4.58
N ASP A 131 -22.75 -12.71 -3.92
CA ASP A 131 -23.99 -13.17 -4.54
C ASP A 131 -25.05 -12.07 -4.42
N ALA A 132 -25.44 -11.50 -5.57
CA ALA A 132 -26.40 -10.42 -5.66
C ALA A 132 -27.67 -10.91 -6.36
N GLY A 133 -28.52 -11.65 -5.64
CA GLY A 133 -29.81 -12.11 -6.15
C GLY A 133 -29.67 -13.11 -7.30
N GLY A 134 -28.76 -14.08 -7.18
CA GLY A 134 -28.54 -15.14 -8.18
C GLY A 134 -27.49 -14.81 -9.23
N THR A 135 -26.76 -13.71 -9.06
CA THR A 135 -25.56 -13.39 -9.84
C THR A 135 -24.35 -13.28 -8.92
N LEU A 136 -23.34 -14.10 -9.15
CA LEU A 136 -22.07 -14.05 -8.46
C LEU A 136 -21.15 -13.02 -9.13
N LEU A 137 -20.65 -12.06 -8.35
CA LEU A 137 -19.85 -10.93 -8.80
C LEU A 137 -18.47 -10.97 -8.16
N TRP A 138 -17.42 -10.86 -8.99
CA TRP A 138 -16.05 -10.62 -8.56
C TRP A 138 -15.76 -9.15 -8.75
N GLU A 139 -15.46 -8.47 -7.66
CA GLU A 139 -15.29 -7.03 -7.65
C GLU A 139 -13.97 -6.64 -7.00
N ALA A 140 -13.42 -5.53 -7.48
CA ALA A 140 -12.25 -4.90 -6.89
C ALA A 140 -12.48 -3.41 -6.65
N SER A 141 -11.75 -2.86 -5.69
CA SER A 141 -11.81 -1.44 -5.36
C SER A 141 -10.46 -0.92 -4.84
N PRO A 142 -10.06 0.31 -5.20
CA PRO A 142 -8.92 0.95 -4.56
C PRO A 142 -9.21 1.43 -3.14
N ASP A 143 -10.48 1.66 -2.81
CA ASP A 143 -10.89 2.41 -1.62
C ASP A 143 -12.05 1.77 -0.83
N SER A 144 -12.52 0.58 -1.23
CA SER A 144 -13.68 -0.18 -0.71
C SER A 144 -15.05 0.51 -0.85
N SER A 145 -15.10 1.71 -1.44
CA SER A 145 -16.33 2.50 -1.59
C SER A 145 -16.85 2.44 -3.02
N ASN A 146 -15.95 2.42 -4.00
CA ASN A 146 -16.28 2.33 -5.42
C ASN A 146 -15.81 0.98 -5.96
N TRP A 147 -16.76 0.12 -6.34
CA TRP A 147 -16.48 -1.23 -6.79
C TRP A 147 -16.57 -1.35 -8.31
N THR A 148 -15.57 -2.02 -8.89
CA THR A 148 -15.55 -2.39 -10.31
C THR A 148 -15.80 -3.88 -10.43
N VAL A 149 -16.84 -4.27 -11.17
CA VAL A 149 -17.10 -5.67 -11.50
C VAL A 149 -16.07 -6.14 -12.53
N LEU A 150 -15.27 -7.13 -12.16
CA LEU A 150 -14.25 -7.74 -13.02
C LEU A 150 -14.76 -9.01 -13.71
N ARG A 151 -15.68 -9.73 -13.06
CA ARG A 151 -16.36 -10.90 -13.60
C ARG A 151 -17.76 -10.99 -13.01
N SER A 152 -18.69 -11.54 -13.78
CA SER A 152 -20.00 -12.00 -13.31
C SER A 152 -20.30 -13.41 -13.83
N ALA A 153 -21.01 -14.20 -13.05
CA ALA A 153 -21.53 -15.50 -13.46
C ALA A 153 -22.88 -15.78 -12.77
N PRO A 154 -23.70 -16.71 -13.28
CA PRO A 154 -24.84 -17.21 -12.52
C PRO A 154 -24.38 -17.79 -11.18
N THR A 155 -25.13 -17.53 -10.11
CA THR A 155 -24.81 -18.09 -8.80
C THR A 155 -24.94 -19.62 -8.84
N PRO A 156 -23.88 -20.36 -8.48
CA PRO A 156 -23.93 -21.82 -8.44
C PRO A 156 -24.79 -22.30 -7.27
N ALA A 157 -25.39 -23.49 -7.40
CA ALA A 157 -26.25 -24.04 -6.36
C ALA A 157 -25.54 -24.21 -5.00
N TRP A 158 -24.24 -24.53 -5.01
CA TRP A 158 -23.43 -24.69 -3.79
C TRP A 158 -23.27 -23.38 -3.01
N ALA A 159 -23.54 -22.20 -3.59
CA ALA A 159 -23.50 -20.95 -2.83
C ALA A 159 -24.48 -20.94 -1.65
N ALA A 160 -25.57 -21.73 -1.73
CA ALA A 160 -26.54 -21.93 -0.66
C ALA A 160 -26.14 -23.05 0.33
N ASP A 161 -25.00 -23.71 0.12
CA ASP A 161 -24.49 -24.67 1.08
C ASP A 161 -24.20 -23.98 2.41
N THR A 162 -24.30 -24.74 3.48
CA THR A 162 -24.25 -24.23 4.87
C THR A 162 -22.94 -24.54 5.58
N ASN A 163 -22.00 -25.10 4.83
CA ASN A 163 -20.70 -25.57 5.27
C ASN A 163 -19.60 -24.95 4.39
N LEU A 164 -19.78 -23.70 3.96
CA LEU A 164 -18.74 -22.96 3.27
C LEU A 164 -17.71 -22.43 4.26
N SER A 165 -16.47 -22.28 3.80
CA SER A 165 -15.38 -21.64 4.54
C SER A 165 -14.65 -20.63 3.65
N LEU A 166 -14.11 -19.56 4.24
CA LEU A 166 -13.21 -18.63 3.58
C LEU A 166 -11.78 -19.10 3.80
N LEU A 167 -11.03 -19.28 2.71
CA LEU A 167 -9.60 -19.57 2.72
C LEU A 167 -8.83 -18.37 2.20
N LEU A 168 -7.82 -17.96 2.96
CA LEU A 168 -6.81 -17.00 2.58
C LEU A 168 -5.47 -17.74 2.66
N GLU A 169 -4.91 -18.14 1.52
CA GLU A 169 -3.72 -18.99 1.45
C GLU A 169 -2.61 -18.30 0.68
N SER A 170 -1.37 -18.41 1.16
CA SER A 170 -0.21 -17.95 0.41
C SER A 170 0.74 -19.10 0.08
N THR A 171 1.35 -19.02 -1.10
CA THR A 171 2.33 -19.99 -1.58
C THR A 171 3.35 -19.33 -2.49
N ARG A 172 4.55 -19.92 -2.55
CA ARG A 172 5.56 -19.58 -3.55
C ARG A 172 6.42 -20.79 -3.88
N THR A 173 6.94 -20.82 -5.10
CA THR A 173 7.80 -21.90 -5.60
C THR A 173 9.26 -21.48 -5.74
N ASP A 174 9.52 -20.17 -5.77
CA ASP A 174 10.85 -19.56 -5.88
C ASP A 174 10.94 -18.18 -5.19
N GLY A 175 12.09 -17.51 -5.34
CA GLY A 175 12.38 -16.23 -4.69
C GLY A 175 12.63 -16.33 -3.18
N SER A 176 12.54 -15.19 -2.48
CA SER A 176 12.79 -15.14 -1.02
C SER A 176 11.51 -15.26 -0.21
N ASN A 177 11.56 -16.02 0.89
CA ASN A 177 10.46 -16.15 1.84
C ASN A 177 9.97 -14.78 2.36
N ASN A 178 8.65 -14.65 2.52
CA ASN A 178 8.02 -13.48 3.11
C ASN A 178 6.64 -13.81 3.69
N VAL A 179 5.73 -12.84 3.68
CA VAL A 179 4.34 -12.99 4.11
C VAL A 179 3.40 -12.37 3.07
N ALA A 180 2.20 -12.92 2.97
CA ALA A 180 1.02 -12.19 2.53
C ALA A 180 0.32 -11.58 3.74
N GLU A 181 -0.39 -10.47 3.57
CA GLU A 181 -1.19 -9.88 4.64
C GLU A 181 -2.64 -9.64 4.22
N ILE A 182 -3.56 -9.69 5.17
CA ILE A 182 -4.99 -9.43 5.01
C ILE A 182 -5.46 -8.48 6.11
N ASP A 183 -6.39 -7.60 5.79
CA ASP A 183 -7.00 -6.67 6.73
C ASP A 183 -8.49 -6.47 6.40
N ASN A 184 -9.27 -6.03 7.39
CA ASN A 184 -10.67 -5.62 7.27
C ASN A 184 -11.60 -6.65 6.61
N VAL A 185 -11.58 -7.90 7.09
CA VAL A 185 -12.53 -8.91 6.60
C VAL A 185 -13.93 -8.51 7.04
N ASN A 186 -14.81 -8.24 6.08
CA ASN A 186 -16.22 -7.81 6.25
C ASN A 186 -16.47 -6.63 7.20
N LEU A 187 -15.45 -5.83 7.49
CA LEU A 187 -15.63 -4.66 8.35
C LEU A 187 -16.19 -3.48 7.54
N PRO A 188 -17.10 -2.69 8.13
CA PRO A 188 -17.58 -1.47 7.52
C PRO A 188 -16.41 -0.49 7.37
N THR A 189 -16.09 -0.14 6.12
CA THR A 189 -15.02 0.81 5.83
C THR A 189 -15.45 2.21 6.19
N SER A 190 -14.99 2.65 7.36
CA SER A 190 -15.15 4.03 7.79
C SER A 190 -14.28 4.93 6.93
N LEU A 191 -14.90 5.75 6.08
CA LEU A 191 -14.25 6.90 5.46
C LEU A 191 -13.81 7.87 6.56
N VAL A 192 -12.59 7.72 7.06
CA VAL A 192 -11.96 8.80 7.83
C VAL A 192 -11.58 9.88 6.83
N LEU A 193 -12.50 10.81 6.60
CA LEU A 193 -12.16 12.09 6.00
C LEU A 193 -11.22 12.80 6.98
N LEU A 194 -9.90 12.69 6.75
CA LEU A 194 -8.93 13.55 7.39
C LEU A 194 -9.26 14.99 6.99
N GLY A 195 -10.05 15.67 7.82
CA GLY A 195 -10.38 17.08 7.63
C GLY A 195 -9.11 17.92 7.53
N ALA A 196 -9.19 19.03 6.78
CA ALA A 196 -8.05 19.92 6.57
C ALA A 196 -7.36 20.27 7.91
N ALA A 197 -6.06 19.97 7.99
CA ALA A 197 -5.24 20.32 9.14
C ALA A 197 -5.28 21.84 9.36
N ARG A 198 -5.89 22.28 10.47
CA ARG A 198 -5.88 23.69 10.88
C ARG A 198 -4.66 23.91 11.76
N THR A 199 -3.67 24.63 11.25
CA THR A 199 -2.58 25.16 12.07
C THR A 199 -2.98 26.54 12.60
N ALA A 200 -3.22 26.64 13.90
CA ALA A 200 -3.40 27.92 14.57
C ALA A 200 -2.03 28.43 15.04
N ALA A 201 -1.39 29.28 14.25
CA ALA A 201 -0.22 30.03 14.71
C ALA A 201 -0.72 31.30 15.43
N ALA A 202 -0.68 31.31 16.77
CA ALA A 202 -0.88 32.55 17.52
C ALA A 202 0.36 33.44 17.36
N ALA A 203 0.21 34.61 16.75
CA ALA A 203 1.26 35.62 16.76
C ALA A 203 1.49 36.08 18.22
N ARG A 204 2.68 35.84 18.76
CA ARG A 204 3.07 36.40 20.06
C ARG A 204 3.19 37.93 19.92
N PRO A 205 2.57 38.73 20.81
CA PRO A 205 2.72 40.18 20.77
C PRO A 205 4.20 40.55 21.02
N VAL A 206 4.76 41.39 20.15
CA VAL A 206 6.09 41.98 20.35
C VAL A 206 5.93 43.13 21.35
N THR A 207 6.26 42.89 22.62
CA THR A 207 6.37 43.97 23.62
C THR A 207 7.74 44.62 23.51
N GLY A 208 7.85 45.63 22.64
CA GLY A 208 9.03 46.48 22.54
C GLY A 208 8.67 47.92 22.91
N GLN A 209 9.24 48.44 24.01
CA GLN A 209 9.15 49.85 24.36
C GLN A 209 10.42 50.56 23.87
N LYS A 210 10.29 51.52 22.95
CA LYS A 210 11.39 52.41 22.57
C LYS A 210 11.12 53.79 23.15
N SER A 211 11.87 54.18 24.18
CA SER A 211 11.90 55.56 24.67
C SER A 211 13.09 56.30 24.06
N VAL A 212 12.83 57.44 23.42
CA VAL A 212 13.89 58.40 23.05
C VAL A 212 13.61 59.69 23.83
N PRO A 213 14.54 60.19 24.66
CA PRO A 213 14.33 61.43 25.38
C PRO A 213 14.42 62.63 24.43
N LEU A 214 13.41 63.50 24.47
CA LEU A 214 13.38 64.82 23.81
C LEU A 214 13.10 65.88 24.89
N GLY A 215 14.07 66.17 25.75
CA GLY A 215 13.91 67.19 26.80
C GLY A 215 12.76 66.93 27.79
N ALA A 216 12.17 68.00 28.33
CA ALA A 216 11.23 67.97 29.47
C ALA A 216 9.77 67.56 29.14
N THR A 217 9.52 66.95 27.99
CA THR A 217 8.19 66.42 27.63
C THR A 217 8.30 64.95 27.22
N ARG A 218 7.46 64.12 27.85
CA ARG A 218 7.28 62.71 27.49
C ARG A 218 6.12 62.58 26.51
N SER A 219 6.33 61.89 25.38
CA SER A 219 5.25 61.34 24.57
C SER A 219 5.33 59.82 24.62
N THR A 220 4.25 59.17 25.06
CA THR A 220 4.12 57.72 25.09
C THR A 220 3.14 57.29 24.01
N SER A 221 3.59 56.46 23.07
CA SER A 221 2.72 55.80 22.11
C SER A 221 2.73 54.30 22.37
N LEU A 222 1.56 53.72 22.60
CA LEU A 222 1.38 52.27 22.79
C LEU A 222 1.15 51.62 21.43
N ALA A 223 1.91 50.57 21.11
CA ALA A 223 1.58 49.71 19.97
C ALA A 223 0.26 49.00 20.26
N ARG A 224 -0.77 49.26 19.44
CA ARG A 224 -2.02 48.50 19.47
C ARG A 224 -1.84 47.16 18.73
N PRO A 225 -2.39 46.04 19.24
CA PRO A 225 -2.38 44.79 18.50
C PRO A 225 -3.15 44.95 17.19
N LEU A 226 -2.51 44.58 16.08
CA LEU A 226 -3.18 44.43 14.78
C LEU A 226 -3.96 43.11 14.80
N THR A 227 -5.25 43.16 15.13
CA THR A 227 -6.17 42.07 14.80
C THR A 227 -6.54 42.18 13.33
N ALA A 228 -5.71 41.60 12.47
CA ALA A 228 -6.07 41.29 11.09
C ALA A 228 -6.12 39.77 10.95
N ALA A 229 -7.32 39.20 10.81
CA ALA A 229 -7.47 37.81 10.38
C ALA A 229 -7.21 37.76 8.87
N HIS A 230 -6.05 37.27 8.46
CA HIS A 230 -5.76 37.00 7.05
C HIS A 230 -6.16 35.55 6.75
N ILE A 231 -7.37 35.37 6.22
CA ILE A 231 -7.84 34.06 5.75
C ILE A 231 -7.30 33.88 4.32
N VAL A 232 -6.29 33.02 4.15
CA VAL A 232 -5.84 32.57 2.82
C VAL A 232 -6.46 31.21 2.55
N GLN A 233 -7.36 31.16 1.57
CA GLN A 233 -7.78 29.89 0.99
C GLN A 233 -6.64 29.36 0.10
N LEU A 234 -5.89 28.37 0.59
CA LEU A 234 -4.87 27.69 -0.21
C LEU A 234 -5.57 26.85 -1.29
N GLY A 235 -5.43 27.27 -2.55
CA GLY A 235 -5.83 26.45 -3.71
C GLY A 235 -4.95 25.21 -3.86
N THR A 236 -5.37 24.30 -4.76
CA THR A 236 -4.65 23.04 -5.03
C THR A 236 -3.17 23.28 -5.31
N ALA A 237 -2.32 22.48 -4.66
CA ALA A 237 -0.87 22.59 -4.75
C ALA A 237 -0.42 22.45 -6.22
N ARG A 238 0.17 23.51 -6.78
CA ARG A 238 0.84 23.49 -8.08
C ARG A 238 2.28 23.93 -7.90
N THR A 239 3.23 23.08 -8.24
CA THR A 239 4.65 23.46 -8.29
C THR A 239 4.93 24.21 -9.58
N ARG A 240 5.21 25.52 -9.48
CA ARG A 240 5.91 26.28 -10.53
C ARG A 240 7.30 26.64 -10.02
N GLY A 241 8.32 25.97 -10.52
CA GLY A 241 9.70 26.43 -10.38
C GLY A 241 9.91 27.63 -11.30
N ARG A 242 10.14 28.82 -10.73
CA ARG A 242 10.67 29.97 -11.46
C ARG A 242 12.03 30.29 -10.86
N ALA A 243 13.09 30.04 -11.62
CA ALA A 243 14.43 30.49 -11.26
C ALA A 243 14.44 32.02 -11.16
N GLY A 244 14.80 32.56 -9.99
CA GLY A 244 14.95 33.98 -9.76
C GLY A 244 16.31 34.48 -10.27
N THR A 245 16.30 35.65 -10.91
CA THR A 245 17.49 36.31 -11.48
C THR A 245 18.43 36.79 -10.38
N ILE A 246 19.72 36.45 -10.49
CA ILE A 246 20.80 36.95 -9.63
C ILE A 246 20.94 38.47 -9.86
N THR A 247 20.73 39.27 -8.82
CA THR A 247 20.98 40.71 -8.89
C THR A 247 22.28 41.07 -8.18
N ARG A 248 23.13 41.81 -8.91
CA ARG A 248 24.35 42.54 -8.51
C ARG A 248 25.69 41.80 -8.66
N LEU A 249 26.23 41.86 -9.88
CA LEU A 249 27.66 41.79 -10.18
C LEU A 249 28.35 43.09 -9.73
N PRO A 250 29.48 43.05 -9.00
CA PRO A 250 30.44 44.15 -8.99
C PRO A 250 31.15 44.23 -10.35
N ARG A 251 31.29 45.45 -10.89
CA ARG A 251 31.96 45.76 -12.17
C ARG A 251 33.40 45.21 -12.26
N PRO A 252 33.89 44.89 -13.47
CA PRO A 252 35.24 44.41 -13.67
C PRO A 252 36.27 45.52 -13.38
N ALA A 253 37.30 45.19 -12.61
CA ALA A 253 38.51 45.99 -12.55
C ALA A 253 39.21 45.90 -13.91
N ARG A 254 39.36 47.07 -14.55
CA ARG A 254 40.22 47.27 -15.71
C ARG A 254 41.66 47.26 -15.19
N THR A 255 42.56 46.56 -15.89
CA THR A 255 44.04 46.54 -15.77
C THR A 255 44.61 45.22 -15.20
N LEU A 256 45.30 44.49 -16.07
CA LEU A 256 46.15 43.33 -15.77
C LEU A 256 47.50 43.79 -15.23
N ALA A 257 47.90 43.28 -14.08
CA ALA A 257 49.29 43.27 -13.63
C ALA A 257 49.70 41.80 -13.40
N PRO A 258 50.74 41.28 -14.09
CA PRO A 258 51.21 39.92 -13.86
C PRO A 258 52.22 39.92 -12.70
N SER A 259 51.91 39.21 -11.63
CA SER A 259 52.91 38.87 -10.61
C SER A 259 52.58 37.55 -9.93
N ALA A 260 53.44 36.55 -10.18
CA ALA A 260 53.82 35.39 -9.36
C ALA A 260 52.70 34.50 -8.77
N SER A 261 52.82 33.20 -8.56
CA SER A 261 53.82 32.17 -8.84
C SER A 261 53.10 30.88 -8.43
N GLY A 262 52.99 29.90 -9.30
CA GLY A 262 52.36 28.62 -8.99
C GLY A 262 53.04 27.50 -9.77
N PRO A 263 53.17 26.29 -9.19
CA PRO A 263 53.98 25.25 -9.77
C PRO A 263 53.37 24.73 -11.08
N ALA A 264 54.22 24.57 -12.10
CA ALA A 264 53.86 23.98 -13.36
C ALA A 264 53.49 22.51 -13.17
N LEU A 265 52.28 22.13 -13.58
CA LEU A 265 51.88 20.73 -13.68
C LEU A 265 52.43 20.17 -15.00
N THR A 266 53.46 19.34 -14.91
CA THR A 266 53.93 18.53 -16.04
C THR A 266 52.98 17.36 -16.27
N PRO A 267 52.55 17.06 -17.50
CA PRO A 267 51.73 15.88 -17.80
C PRO A 267 52.54 14.60 -17.55
N SER A 268 51.99 13.69 -16.74
CA SER A 268 52.54 12.36 -16.48
C SER A 268 52.26 11.42 -17.66
N THR A 269 53.28 10.72 -18.15
CA THR A 269 53.22 9.77 -19.29
C THR A 269 53.06 8.30 -18.86
N THR A 270 52.71 8.02 -17.60
CA THR A 270 52.62 6.64 -17.10
C THR A 270 51.15 6.20 -17.02
N GLY A 271 50.71 5.45 -18.04
CA GLY A 271 49.44 4.73 -18.01
C GLY A 271 49.48 3.53 -17.02
N PRO A 272 48.33 3.03 -16.55
CA PRO A 272 48.28 1.91 -15.64
C PRO A 272 48.71 0.60 -16.33
N GLN A 273 49.72 -0.09 -15.78
CA GLN A 273 50.05 -1.46 -16.18
C GLN A 273 49.19 -2.47 -15.42
N LEU A 274 48.48 -3.31 -16.17
CA LEU A 274 47.81 -4.51 -15.65
C LEU A 274 48.84 -5.64 -15.55
N ALA A 275 49.12 -6.10 -14.33
CA ALA A 275 49.91 -7.31 -14.09
C ALA A 275 49.00 -8.54 -14.16
N ALA A 276 49.26 -9.44 -15.11
CA ALA A 276 48.63 -10.76 -15.18
C ALA A 276 49.49 -11.75 -14.40
N THR A 277 48.95 -12.34 -13.33
CA THR A 277 49.53 -13.51 -12.65
C THR A 277 48.82 -14.77 -13.15
N SER A 278 49.52 -15.58 -13.94
CA SER A 278 49.13 -16.97 -14.23
C SER A 278 49.85 -17.91 -13.26
N THR A 279 49.10 -18.58 -12.40
CA THR A 279 49.56 -19.75 -11.65
C THR A 279 49.10 -21.02 -12.36
N THR A 280 50.05 -21.73 -12.95
CA THR A 280 49.89 -23.12 -13.39
C THR A 280 50.48 -24.00 -12.29
N GLY A 281 49.62 -24.80 -11.64
CA GLY A 281 50.04 -25.81 -10.67
C GLY A 281 50.43 -27.11 -11.38
N GLY A 282 51.55 -27.67 -10.92
CA GLY A 282 51.92 -29.08 -11.03
C GLY A 282 52.15 -29.63 -9.64
#